data_AF-A0A7X9JIK3-F1
#
_entry.id   AF-A0A7X9JIK3-F1
#
_cell.length_a   1.000
_cell.length_b   1.000
_cell.length_c   1.000
_cell.angle_alpha   90.00
_cell.angle_beta   90.00
_cell.angle_gamma   90.00
#
_symmetry.space_group_name_H-M   'P 1'
#
loop_
_entity.id
_entity.type
_entity.pdbx_description
1 polymer ?
#
loop_
_entity_poly.entity_id
_entity_poly.type
_entity_poly.pdbx_seq_one_letter_code
_entity_poly.pdbx_strand_id
1 'polypeptide(L)'
;MKKLHVLFVLSLILFSSVSLFSQAVEQGTTLVDVYYGWPNLWTNTAKTALTDANSVDVKVGSMGPLGGRIEYMVSDKVGMGLDFNYANTSVK
;
A
#
# COMPACT_ATOMS: atom_id res chain seq x y z
N MET A 1 6.58 26.26 27.52
CA MET A 1 5.88 27.02 26.45
C MET A 1 5.92 26.35 25.07
N LYS A 2 7.04 25.77 24.61
CA LYS A 2 7.13 25.12 23.28
C LYS A 2 6.09 24.00 23.04
N LYS A 3 5.82 23.15 24.05
CA LYS A 3 4.81 22.08 23.97
C LYS A 3 3.36 22.60 23.77
N LEU A 4 3.06 23.78 24.30
CA LEU A 4 1.74 24.41 24.15
C LEU A 4 1.52 24.94 22.72
N HIS A 5 2.59 25.45 22.09
CA HIS A 5 2.54 25.90 20.69
C HIS A 5 2.36 24.71 19.74
N VAL A 6 3.02 23.58 20.02
CA VAL A 6 2.83 22.35 19.24
C VAL A 6 1.39 21.84 19.33
N LEU A 7 0.81 21.81 20.54
CA LEU A 7 -0.59 21.43 20.74
C LEU A 7 -1.56 22.37 20.04
N PHE A 8 -1.28 23.68 20.07
CA PHE A 8 -2.10 24.70 19.42
C PHE A 8 -2.07 24.60 17.88
N VAL A 9 -0.89 24.36 17.31
CA VAL A 9 -0.75 24.12 15.85
C VAL A 9 -1.45 22.82 15.44
N LEU A 10 -1.33 21.77 16.24
CA LEU A 10 -2.02 20.49 15.98
C LEU A 10 -3.55 20.66 16.01
N SER A 11 -4.09 21.44 16.94
CA SER A 11 -5.53 21.72 16.97
C SER A 11 -6.02 22.52 15.77
N LEU A 12 -5.23 23.47 15.27
CA LEU A 12 -5.57 24.26 14.07
C LEU A 12 -5.69 23.40 12.81
N ILE A 13 -4.89 22.33 12.71
CA ILE A 13 -4.96 21.35 11.60
C ILE A 13 -6.22 20.49 11.70
N LEU A 14 -6.74 20.24 12.91
CA LEU A 14 -7.94 19.42 13.11
C LEU A 14 -9.25 20.19 12.87
N PHE A 15 -9.23 21.53 12.92
CA PHE A 15 -10.41 22.39 12.73
C PHE A 15 -10.52 23.01 11.33
N SER A 16 -9.58 22.74 10.42
CA SER A 16 -9.77 23.14 9.02
C SER A 16 -10.86 22.28 8.41
N SER A 17 -12.02 22.89 8.17
CA SER A 17 -13.13 22.28 7.43
C SER A 17 -12.68 22.07 5.99
N VAL A 18 -12.14 20.89 5.70
CA VAL A 18 -11.87 20.45 4.33
C VAL A 18 -13.23 20.25 3.67
N SER A 19 -13.52 21.01 2.61
CA SER A 19 -14.67 20.77 1.76
C SER A 19 -14.57 19.35 1.19
N LEU A 20 -15.39 18.44 1.70
CA LEU A 20 -15.46 17.07 1.23
C LEU A 20 -16.23 17.08 -0.10
N PHE A 21 -15.51 17.04 -1.23
CA PHE A 21 -16.11 16.70 -2.51
C PHE A 21 -16.58 15.25 -2.44
N SER A 22 -17.89 15.06 -2.22
CA SER A 22 -18.51 13.75 -1.97
C SER A 22 -18.58 12.85 -3.22
N GLN A 23 -18.31 13.39 -4.41
CA GLN A 23 -18.17 12.65 -5.64
C GLN A 23 -16.70 12.28 -5.82
N ALA A 24 -16.28 11.19 -5.18
CA ALA A 24 -14.89 10.75 -5.20
C ALA A 24 -14.46 10.17 -6.56
N VAL A 25 -15.40 9.58 -7.32
CA VAL A 25 -15.11 8.87 -8.58
C VAL A 25 -16.31 8.95 -9.53
N GLU A 26 -16.09 9.44 -10.74
CA GLU A 26 -17.08 9.50 -11.85
C GLU A 26 -16.43 9.09 -13.18
N GLN A 27 -17.22 8.84 -14.23
CA GLN A 27 -16.68 8.65 -15.57
C GLN A 27 -15.69 9.76 -15.95
N GLY A 28 -14.53 9.38 -16.48
CA GLY A 28 -13.44 10.28 -16.81
C GLY A 28 -12.47 10.58 -15.67
N THR A 29 -12.75 10.12 -14.45
CA THR A 29 -11.82 10.23 -13.31
C THR A 29 -10.60 9.36 -13.54
N THR A 30 -9.42 9.90 -13.26
CA THR A 30 -8.17 9.12 -13.19
C THR A 30 -7.79 8.94 -11.73
N LEU A 31 -7.68 7.70 -11.30
CA LEU A 31 -7.26 7.27 -9.97
C LEU A 31 -5.78 6.92 -10.02
N VAL A 32 -5.02 7.38 -9.03
CA VAL A 32 -3.61 7.03 -8.85
C VAL A 32 -3.44 6.57 -7.42
N ASP A 33 -3.22 5.27 -7.27
CA ASP A 33 -3.08 4.62 -5.97
C ASP A 33 -1.64 4.12 -5.81
N VAL A 34 -1.10 4.28 -4.61
CA VAL A 34 0.13 3.61 -4.18
C VAL A 34 -0.23 2.67 -3.04
N TYR A 35 0.27 1.43 -3.09
CA TYR A 35 -0.06 0.43 -2.10
C TYR A 35 1.18 -0.34 -1.63
N TYR A 36 1.14 -0.72 -0.35
CA TYR A 36 2.08 -1.66 0.26
C TYR A 36 1.28 -2.82 0.83
N GLY A 37 1.55 -4.02 0.33
CA GLY A 37 0.80 -5.24 0.61
C GLY A 37 1.53 -6.20 1.54
N TRP A 38 0.75 -7.12 2.10
CA TRP A 38 1.20 -8.32 2.81
C TRP A 38 0.08 -9.37 2.75
N PRO A 39 0.36 -10.68 2.63
CA PRO A 39 1.65 -11.34 2.57
C PRO A 39 2.23 -11.52 1.15
N ASN A 40 3.55 -11.71 1.04
CA ASN A 40 4.19 -12.14 -0.20
C ASN A 40 4.07 -13.66 -0.38
N LEU A 41 3.25 -14.10 -1.35
CA LEU A 41 2.99 -15.51 -1.62
C LEU A 41 4.28 -16.31 -1.88
N TRP A 42 5.20 -15.77 -2.68
CA TRP A 42 6.47 -16.44 -3.01
C TRP A 42 7.34 -16.69 -1.78
N THR A 43 7.37 -15.73 -0.86
CA THR A 43 8.11 -15.85 0.39
C THR A 43 7.50 -16.91 1.30
N ASN A 44 6.17 -16.98 1.37
CA ASN A 44 5.48 -18.00 2.16
C ASN A 44 5.72 -19.39 1.58
N THR A 45 5.61 -19.58 0.26
CA THR A 45 5.94 -20.85 -0.39
C THR A 45 7.39 -21.25 -0.18
N ALA A 46 8.33 -20.31 -0.31
CA ALA A 46 9.76 -20.58 -0.07
C ALA A 46 10.03 -20.96 1.39
N LYS A 47 9.38 -20.30 2.37
CA LYS A 47 9.45 -20.71 3.79
C LYS A 47 8.99 -22.13 3.98
N THR A 48 7.84 -22.50 3.44
CA THR A 48 7.29 -23.86 3.60
C THR A 48 8.17 -24.91 2.93
N ALA A 49 8.72 -24.63 1.74
CA ALA A 49 9.55 -25.58 1.01
C ALA A 49 10.97 -25.74 1.57
N LEU A 50 11.52 -24.70 2.20
CA LEU A 50 12.92 -24.69 2.69
C LEU A 50 13.03 -24.97 4.19
N THR A 51 11.93 -24.88 4.92
CA THR A 51 11.87 -25.22 6.35
C THR A 51 11.43 -26.68 6.51
N ASP A 52 12.13 -27.60 5.85
CA ASP A 52 11.96 -29.03 6.12
C ASP A 52 12.84 -29.41 7.33
N ALA A 53 12.37 -30.37 8.15
CA ALA A 53 12.79 -30.62 9.53
C ALA A 53 14.28 -30.93 9.79
N ASN A 54 15.11 -31.02 8.73
CA ASN A 54 16.56 -31.29 8.81
C ASN A 54 17.43 -30.20 8.15
N SER A 55 16.85 -29.05 7.80
CA SER A 55 17.53 -28.00 7.04
C SER A 55 18.25 -27.03 7.97
N VAL A 56 19.48 -26.68 7.61
CA VAL A 56 20.30 -25.58 8.14
C VAL A 56 19.44 -24.32 8.32
N ASP A 57 19.74 -23.45 9.29
CA ASP A 57 18.98 -22.22 9.64
C ASP A 57 18.79 -21.25 8.44
N VAL A 58 17.91 -21.58 7.51
CA VAL A 58 17.64 -20.84 6.26
C VAL A 58 16.65 -19.72 6.59
N LYS A 59 17.13 -18.48 6.46
CA LYS A 59 16.35 -17.28 6.74
C LYS A 59 15.73 -16.77 5.44
N VAL A 60 14.45 -17.06 5.27
CA VAL A 60 13.65 -16.54 4.16
C VAL A 60 12.98 -15.22 4.57
N GLY A 61 13.40 -14.12 3.94
CA GLY A 61 12.90 -12.77 4.17
C GLY A 61 12.30 -12.13 2.92
N SER A 62 11.48 -11.10 3.09
CA SER A 62 10.88 -10.37 1.98
C SER A 62 10.51 -8.96 2.38
N MET A 63 10.64 -8.04 1.42
CA MET A 63 9.98 -6.75 1.45
C MET A 63 8.59 -6.96 0.83
N GLY A 64 7.53 -6.57 1.55
CA GLY A 64 6.15 -6.78 1.10
C GLY A 64 5.89 -6.18 -0.29
N PRO A 65 4.92 -6.71 -1.06
CA PRO A 65 4.65 -6.21 -2.40
C PRO A 65 4.34 -4.73 -2.36
N LEU A 66 5.15 -3.93 -3.03
CA LEU A 66 4.90 -2.50 -3.21
C LEU A 66 4.47 -2.28 -4.64
N GLY A 67 3.49 -1.43 -4.85
CA GLY A 67 2.99 -1.18 -6.19
C GLY A 67 2.24 0.12 -6.31
N GLY A 68 1.96 0.45 -7.55
CA GLY A 68 1.15 1.58 -7.93
C GLY A 68 0.15 1.18 -8.99
N ARG A 69 -1.06 1.73 -8.91
CA ARG A 69 -2.11 1.54 -9.89
C ARG A 69 -2.52 2.88 -10.44
N ILE A 70 -2.68 2.93 -11.76
CA ILE A 70 -3.29 4.06 -12.45
C ILE A 70 -4.53 3.51 -13.15
N GLU A 71 -5.69 4.01 -12.78
CA GLU A 71 -6.98 3.56 -13.32
C GLU A 71 -7.77 4.73 -13.88
N TYR A 72 -8.28 4.58 -15.10
CA TYR A 72 -9.15 5.55 -15.75
C TYR A 72 -10.57 5.01 -15.81
N MET A 73 -11.53 5.76 -15.27
CA MET A 73 -12.94 5.39 -15.26
C MET A 73 -13.56 5.56 -16.65
N VAL A 74 -13.77 4.47 -17.37
CA VAL A 74 -14.42 4.47 -18.70
C VAL A 74 -15.93 4.69 -18.59
N SER A 75 -16.52 4.28 -17.47
CA SER A 75 -17.89 4.60 -17.05
C SER A 75 -17.93 4.78 -15.53
N ASP A 76 -19.06 5.24 -14.99
CA ASP A 76 -19.24 5.41 -13.54
C ASP A 76 -19.03 4.13 -12.71
N LYS A 77 -19.00 2.95 -13.35
CA LYS A 77 -18.86 1.65 -12.67
C LYS A 77 -17.71 0.79 -13.19
N VAL A 78 -17.04 1.20 -14.26
CA VAL A 78 -16.00 0.40 -14.91
C VAL A 78 -14.79 1.28 -15.18
N GLY A 79 -13.67 0.94 -14.55
CA GLY A 79 -12.35 1.51 -14.80
C GLY A 79 -11.46 0.56 -15.59
N MET A 80 -10.53 1.12 -16.36
CA MET A 80 -9.45 0.39 -17.01
C MET A 80 -8.13 1.04 -16.61
N GLY A 81 -7.16 0.22 -16.23
CA GLY A 81 -5.92 0.71 -15.65
C GLY A 81 -4.74 -0.21 -15.84
N LEU A 82 -3.58 0.30 -15.44
CA LEU A 82 -2.33 -0.44 -15.36
C LEU A 82 -1.91 -0.55 -13.89
N ASP A 83 -1.45 -1.73 -13.51
CA ASP A 83 -0.94 -2.03 -12.18
C ASP A 83 0.54 -2.43 -12.29
N PHE A 84 1.39 -1.68 -11.61
CA PHE A 84 2.82 -1.95 -11.51
C PHE A 84 3.11 -2.45 -10.11
N ASN A 85 3.52 -3.72 -10.00
CA ASN A 85 3.84 -4.35 -8.73
C ASN A 85 5.31 -4.79 -8.70
N TYR A 86 5.95 -4.58 -7.55
CA TYR A 86 7.27 -5.10 -7.23
C TYR A 86 7.22 -5.89 -5.92
N ALA A 87 7.56 -7.17 -6.00
CA ALA A 87 7.66 -8.05 -4.85
C ALA A 87 9.00 -8.80 -4.91
N ASN A 88 9.71 -8.87 -3.79
CA ASN A 88 11.01 -9.53 -3.71
C ASN A 88 11.01 -10.62 -2.64
N THR A 89 11.67 -11.75 -2.90
CA THR A 89 11.90 -12.82 -1.92
C THR A 89 13.40 -13.08 -1.84
N SER A 90 13.95 -13.07 -0.62
CA SER A 90 15.35 -13.37 -0.35
C SER A 90 15.43 -14.62 0.52
N VAL A 91 16.37 -15.50 0.17
CA VAL A 91 16.74 -16.68 0.95
C VAL A 91 18.19 -16.50 1.35
N LYS A 92 18.51 -16.63 2.65
CA LYS A 92 19.86 -16.54 3.20
C LYS A 92 20.18 -17.74 4.06
#